data_AF-A0A821ITV3-F1
#
_entry.id   AF-A0A821ITV3-F1
#
_cell.length_a   1.000
_cell.length_b   1.000
_cell.length_c   1.000
_cell.angle_alpha   90.00
_cell.angle_beta   90.00
_cell.angle_gamma   90.00
#
_symmetry.space_group_name_H-M   'P 1'
#
loop_
_entity.id
_entity.type
_entity.pdbx_description
1 polymer ?
#
loop_
_entity_poly.entity_id
_entity_poly.type
_entity_poly.pdbx_seq_one_letter_code
_entity_poly.pdbx_strand_id
1 'polypeptide(L)' 'MVKVRKGTKLPPDGWDLIEPTLDEIEAKMRE' A
#
# COMPACT_ATOMS: atom_id res chain seq x y z
N MET A 1 -9.21 -0.57 7.74
CA MET A 1 -8.75 0.22 6.57
C MET A 1 -9.10 -0.55 5.31
N VAL A 2 -10.12 -0.14 4.57
CA VAL A 2 -10.32 -0.72 3.22
C VAL A 2 -9.17 -0.17 2.42
N LYS A 3 -8.12 -0.98 2.19
CA LYS A 3 -6.95 -0.61 1.40
C LYS A 3 -7.48 -0.29 0.01
N VAL A 4 -7.68 1.00 -0.28
CA VAL A 4 -8.33 1.45 -1.50
C VAL A 4 -7.38 1.11 -2.64
N ARG A 5 -7.52 -0.08 -3.21
CA ARG A 5 -6.80 -0.48 -4.41
C ARG A 5 -7.27 0.46 -5.51
N LYS A 6 -6.44 1.45 -5.82
CA LYS A 6 -6.74 2.50 -6.79
C LYS A 6 -6.56 1.89 -8.20
N GLY A 7 -7.49 1.01 -8.59
CA GLY A 7 -7.50 0.33 -9.90
C GLY A 7 -8.17 -1.05 -9.86
N THR A 8 -8.76 -1.46 -11.00
CA THR A 8 -9.27 -2.83 -11.24
C THR A 8 -8.16 -3.82 -11.63
N LYS A 9 -6.94 -3.32 -11.89
CA LYS A 9 -5.78 -4.13 -12.26
C LYS A 9 -5.01 -4.54 -11.02
N LEU A 10 -4.44 -5.75 -11.05
CA LEU A 10 -3.54 -6.24 -10.02
C LEU A 10 -2.30 -5.32 -9.92
N PRO A 11 -1.71 -5.20 -8.72
CA PRO A 11 -0.47 -4.46 -8.58
C PRO A 11 0.66 -5.09 -9.42
N PRO A 12 1.66 -4.30 -9.86
CA PRO A 12 2.80 -4.82 -10.61
C PRO A 12 3.64 -5.83 -9.80
N ASP A 13 4.47 -6.60 -10.50
CA ASP A 13 5.44 -7.50 -9.86
C ASP A 13 6.37 -6.74 -8.90
N GLY A 14 6.63 -7.33 -7.73
CA GLY A 14 7.45 -6.72 -6.68
C GLY A 14 6.72 -5.67 -5.83
N TRP A 15 5.43 -5.42 -6.04
CA TRP A 15 4.63 -4.54 -5.18
C TRP A 15 4.59 -5.02 -3.72
N ASP A 16 4.53 -6.33 -3.50
CA ASP A 16 4.53 -6.93 -2.16
C ASP A 16 5.81 -6.64 -1.37
N LEU A 17 6.91 -6.28 -2.06
CA LEU A 17 8.17 -5.91 -1.41
C LEU A 17 8.10 -4.52 -0.76
N ILE A 18 7.28 -3.62 -1.32
CA ILE A 18 7.16 -2.23 -0.86
C ILE A 18 5.89 -2.00 -0.04
N GLU A 19 4.90 -2.89 -0.14
CA GLU A 19 3.63 -2.79 0.58
C GLU A 19 3.78 -2.62 2.11
N PRO A 20 4.66 -3.37 2.81
CA PRO A 20 4.86 -3.19 4.25
C PRO A 20 5.38 -1.79 4.61
N THR A 21 6.33 -1.27 3.84
CA THR A 21 6.92 0.05 4.06
C THR A 21 5.91 1.17 3.78
N LEU A 22 5.05 1.01 2.78
CA LEU A 22 3.98 1.97 2.49
C LEU A 22 2.96 2.05 3.64
N ASP A 23 2.61 0.91 4.24
CA ASP A 23 1.69 0.86 5.38
C ASP A 23 2.30 1.54 6.62
N GLU A 24 3.60 1.35 6.86
CA GLU A 24 4.33 2.04 7.94
C GLU A 24 4.35 3.56 7.74
N ILE A 25 4.58 4.02 6.51
CA ILE A 25 4.57 5.46 6.18
C ILE A 25 3.18 6.06 6.37
N GLU A 26 2.12 5.37 5.94
CA GLU A 26 0.74 5.83 6.14
C GLU A 26 0.41 5.95 7.64
N ALA A 27 0.81 4.96 8.44
CA ALA A 27 0.62 4.99 9.88
C ALA A 27 1.29 6.22 10.51
N LYS A 28 2.54 6.50 10.13
CA LYS A 28 3.29 7.66 10.61
C LYS A 28 2.69 9.01 10.16
N MET A 29 2.11 9.08 8.97
CA MET A 29 1.46 10.30 8.46
C MET A 29 0.10 10.59 9.11
N ARG A 30 -0.49 9.61 9.79
CA ARG A 30 -1.77 9.73 10.48
C ARG A 30 -1.63 10.18 11.94
N GLU A 31 -0.42 10.08 12.51
CA GLU A 31 -0.05 10.70 13.79
C GLU A 31 0.09 12.23 13.66
#